data_AF-A0A9E8SHS5-F1
#
_entry.id   AF-A0A9E8SHS5-F1
#
_cell.length_a   1.000
_cell.length_b   1.000
_cell.length_c   1.000
_cell.angle_alpha   90.00
_cell.angle_beta   90.00
_cell.angle_gamma   90.00
#
_symmetry.space_group_name_H-M   'P 1'
#
loop_
_entity.id
_entity.type
_entity.pdbx_description
1 polymer ?
#
loop_
_entity_poly.entity_id
_entity_poly.type
_entity_poly.pdbx_seq_one_letter_code
_entity_poly.pdbx_strand_id
1 'polypeptide(L)'
;MKELREKNKNTILLDGGDSISAGKDLPELRAEISMEALGLMHYDALNIADGELGLGEKFFQDLQKKVSFPLLSANLFKNKKLLGQDYLIRKFEGFTVGIIGLVSPIYFNPELLAKEGLEIKDPEETLNEILPRLKSEASIIILLSHLGKNETTLLLRKMSGVNVAIVGHDPGMLNQPALWNKTILVQNSSQGKFLGVLDLTIGTKGVIENYTVNMVNITENTPSDPEVIALIREFKKKKNSQPPQTKQKRPE
;
A
#
# COMPACT_ATOMS: atom_id res chain seq x y z
N MET A 1 -7.65 -0.30 -14.70
CA MET A 1 -6.71 -1.43 -14.49
C MET A 1 -6.82 -2.54 -15.52
N LYS A 2 -8.01 -3.11 -15.80
CA LYS A 2 -8.19 -4.16 -16.83
C LYS A 2 -7.54 -3.77 -18.18
N GLU A 3 -7.84 -2.57 -18.69
CA GLU A 3 -7.22 -2.03 -19.91
C GLU A 3 -5.67 -1.91 -19.86
N LEU A 4 -5.10 -1.53 -18.70
CA LEU A 4 -3.64 -1.38 -18.56
C LEU A 4 -2.95 -2.74 -18.63
N ARG A 5 -3.53 -3.77 -17.98
CA ARG A 5 -3.03 -5.15 -18.02
C ARG A 5 -3.22 -5.84 -19.37
N GLU A 6 -4.16 -5.37 -20.18
CA GLU A 6 -4.28 -5.81 -21.57
C GLU A 6 -3.15 -5.25 -22.43
N LYS A 7 -2.81 -3.97 -22.25
CA LYS A 7 -1.71 -3.30 -22.96
C LYS A 7 -0.33 -3.80 -22.55
N ASN A 8 -0.13 -4.14 -21.27
CA ASN A 8 1.14 -4.63 -20.76
C ASN A 8 0.91 -5.78 -19.76
N LYS A 9 1.43 -6.97 -20.10
CA LYS A 9 1.32 -8.15 -19.23
C LYS A 9 2.25 -8.11 -18.03
N ASN A 10 3.26 -7.24 -18.05
CA ASN A 10 4.21 -7.03 -16.96
C ASN A 10 3.76 -5.90 -16.01
N THR A 11 2.45 -5.71 -15.84
CA THR A 11 1.88 -4.69 -14.95
C THR A 11 1.65 -5.26 -13.55
N ILE A 12 2.14 -4.55 -12.53
CA ILE A 12 1.79 -4.75 -11.12
C ILE A 12 1.02 -3.55 -10.58
N LEU A 13 0.13 -3.82 -9.63
CA LEU A 13 -0.69 -2.84 -8.94
C LEU A 13 -0.38 -2.90 -7.45
N LEU A 14 0.09 -1.78 -6.91
CA LEU A 14 0.58 -1.68 -5.53
C LEU A 14 -0.16 -0.57 -4.80
N ASP A 15 -0.36 -0.76 -3.50
CA ASP A 15 -0.98 0.24 -2.63
C ASP A 15 -0.02 0.66 -1.50
N GLY A 16 0.05 1.97 -1.24
CA GLY A 16 0.93 2.54 -0.21
C GLY A 16 0.37 2.45 1.21
N GLY A 17 -0.85 1.93 1.39
CA GLY A 17 -1.56 1.88 2.67
C GLY A 17 -2.59 3.00 2.83
N ASP A 18 -3.34 2.98 3.93
CA ASP A 18 -4.53 3.82 4.19
C ASP A 18 -5.70 3.58 3.24
N SER A 19 -5.86 2.32 2.83
CA SER A 19 -7.04 1.87 2.08
C SER A 19 -8.26 1.66 2.99
N ILE A 20 -8.03 1.52 4.29
CA ILE A 20 -9.06 1.42 5.32
C ILE A 20 -9.12 2.71 6.13
N SER A 21 -10.33 3.15 6.46
CA SER A 21 -10.54 4.28 7.36
C SER A 21 -11.61 3.96 8.40
N ALA A 22 -11.31 4.29 9.66
CA ALA A 22 -12.25 4.26 10.77
C ALA A 22 -13.28 5.41 10.67
N GLY A 23 -14.14 5.35 9.64
CA GLY A 23 -15.23 6.30 9.42
C GLY A 23 -16.43 6.08 10.35
N LYS A 24 -17.32 7.07 10.42
CA LYS A 24 -18.46 7.08 11.38
C LYS A 24 -19.65 6.16 11.04
N ASP A 25 -19.56 5.36 9.98
CA ASP A 25 -20.68 4.55 9.46
C ASP A 25 -20.21 3.14 9.06
N LEU A 26 -20.48 2.14 9.90
CA LEU A 26 -20.15 0.73 9.64
C LEU A 26 -18.70 0.51 9.20
N PRO A 27 -17.70 0.97 9.98
CA PRO A 27 -16.31 0.98 9.53
C PRO A 27 -15.77 -0.42 9.25
N GLU A 28 -16.15 -1.44 10.03
CA GLU A 28 -15.78 -2.84 9.79
C GLU A 28 -16.28 -3.33 8.42
N LEU A 29 -17.57 -3.15 8.14
CA LEU A 29 -18.18 -3.56 6.87
C LEU A 29 -17.56 -2.80 5.67
N ARG A 30 -17.25 -1.51 5.85
CA ARG A 30 -16.54 -0.73 4.81
C ARG A 30 -15.14 -1.28 4.55
N ALA A 31 -14.40 -1.59 5.61
CA ALA A 31 -13.05 -2.15 5.50
C ALA A 31 -13.06 -3.49 4.76
N GLU A 32 -13.98 -4.40 5.11
CA GLU A 32 -14.13 -5.69 4.43
C GLU A 32 -14.40 -5.52 2.94
N ILE A 33 -15.35 -4.66 2.56
CA ILE A 33 -15.70 -4.43 1.15
C ILE A 33 -14.61 -3.69 0.39
N SER A 34 -13.92 -2.73 1.02
CA SER A 34 -12.77 -2.08 0.39
C SER A 34 -11.71 -3.12 0.03
N MET A 35 -11.33 -3.98 0.98
CA MET A 35 -10.32 -5.03 0.73
C MET A 35 -10.77 -6.06 -0.29
N GLU A 36 -12.06 -6.44 -0.29
CA GLU A 36 -12.63 -7.32 -1.30
C GLU A 36 -12.59 -6.67 -2.70
N ALA A 37 -12.91 -5.38 -2.81
CA ALA A 37 -12.80 -4.63 -4.05
C ALA A 37 -11.35 -4.55 -4.55
N LEU A 38 -10.38 -4.34 -3.66
CA LEU A 38 -8.94 -4.41 -4.00
C LEU A 38 -8.56 -5.82 -4.50
N GLY A 39 -9.14 -6.87 -3.92
CA GLY A 39 -8.97 -8.26 -4.35
C GLY A 39 -9.50 -8.50 -5.77
N LEU A 40 -10.70 -8.00 -6.08
CA LEU A 40 -11.29 -8.05 -7.43
C LEU A 40 -10.47 -7.26 -8.46
N MET A 41 -9.80 -6.19 -8.01
CA MET A 41 -8.85 -5.45 -8.84
C MET A 41 -7.48 -6.14 -8.97
N HIS A 42 -7.29 -7.30 -8.35
CA HIS A 42 -6.06 -8.09 -8.33
C HIS A 42 -4.85 -7.25 -7.92
N TYR A 43 -4.94 -6.53 -6.80
CA TYR A 43 -3.75 -5.89 -6.24
C TYR A 43 -2.65 -6.92 -5.99
N ASP A 44 -1.41 -6.56 -6.31
CA ASP A 44 -0.25 -7.44 -6.16
C ASP A 44 0.34 -7.36 -4.76
N ALA A 45 0.22 -6.21 -4.10
CA ALA A 45 0.54 -6.00 -2.69
C ALA A 45 -0.08 -4.70 -2.17
N LEU A 46 -0.32 -4.64 -0.87
CA LEU A 46 -0.67 -3.44 -0.12
C LEU A 46 0.27 -3.30 1.08
N ASN A 47 0.85 -2.12 1.29
CA ASN A 47 1.59 -1.85 2.52
C ASN A 47 0.61 -1.58 3.67
N ILE A 48 0.81 -2.23 4.81
CA ILE A 48 0.04 -1.94 6.02
C ILE A 48 0.31 -0.50 6.45
N ALA A 49 -0.70 0.25 6.89
CA ALA A 49 -0.57 1.56 7.49
C ALA A 49 -1.35 1.69 8.82
N ASP A 50 -1.36 2.88 9.41
CA ASP A 50 -2.16 3.18 10.60
C ASP A 50 -3.67 3.08 10.31
N GLY A 51 -4.11 3.43 9.09
CA GLY A 51 -5.49 3.23 8.65
C GLY A 51 -5.95 1.77 8.72
N GLU A 52 -5.10 0.82 8.30
CA GLU A 52 -5.39 -0.61 8.34
C GLU A 52 -5.55 -1.16 9.77
N LEU A 53 -4.85 -0.57 10.75
CA LEU A 53 -4.95 -0.93 12.16
C LEU A 53 -5.99 -0.12 12.94
N GLY A 54 -6.62 0.88 12.31
CA GLY A 54 -7.53 1.81 12.97
C GLY A 54 -8.79 1.18 13.60
N LEU A 55 -9.12 -0.06 13.24
CA LEU A 55 -10.21 -0.86 13.83
C LEU A 55 -9.73 -1.89 14.86
N GLY A 56 -8.46 -1.83 15.23
CA GLY A 56 -7.80 -2.69 16.21
C GLY A 56 -7.18 -3.93 15.60
N GLU A 57 -6.11 -4.41 16.23
CA GLU A 57 -5.30 -5.52 15.75
C GLU A 57 -6.09 -6.82 15.51
N LYS A 58 -7.06 -7.13 16.37
CA LYS A 58 -7.90 -8.33 16.21
C LYS A 58 -8.70 -8.29 14.91
N PHE A 59 -9.33 -7.15 14.63
CA PHE A 59 -10.09 -6.97 13.39
C PHE A 59 -9.17 -7.08 12.17
N PHE A 60 -7.99 -6.44 12.24
CA PHE A 60 -6.99 -6.52 11.18
C PHE A 60 -6.56 -7.97 10.89
N GLN A 61 -6.28 -8.78 11.93
CA GLN A 61 -5.94 -10.20 11.75
C GLN A 61 -7.06 -11.02 11.10
N ASP A 62 -8.31 -10.76 11.46
CA ASP A 62 -9.46 -11.44 10.87
C ASP A 62 -9.68 -11.00 9.42
N LEU A 63 -9.42 -9.73 9.11
CA LEU A 63 -9.43 -9.21 7.75
C LEU A 63 -8.32 -9.83 6.91
N GLN A 64 -7.09 -9.89 7.43
CA GLN A 64 -5.93 -10.46 6.73
C GLN A 64 -6.16 -11.89 6.25
N LYS A 65 -6.97 -12.70 6.97
CA LYS A 65 -7.35 -14.07 6.55
C LYS A 65 -8.28 -14.11 5.32
N LYS A 66 -8.97 -13.00 5.03
CA LYS A 66 -9.94 -12.88 3.93
C LYS A 66 -9.36 -12.21 2.69
N VAL A 67 -8.27 -11.46 2.84
CA VAL A 67 -7.63 -10.72 1.73
C VAL A 67 -6.94 -11.69 0.77
N SER A 68 -7.12 -11.48 -0.54
CA SER A 68 -6.60 -12.36 -1.60
C SER A 68 -5.21 -11.97 -2.12
N PHE A 69 -4.54 -11.03 -1.48
CA PHE A 69 -3.24 -10.47 -1.87
C PHE A 69 -2.39 -10.21 -0.62
N PRO A 70 -1.05 -10.18 -0.75
CA PRO A 70 -0.18 -10.00 0.40
C PRO A 70 -0.26 -8.59 0.98
N LEU A 71 -0.33 -8.52 2.31
CA LEU A 71 -0.13 -7.31 3.10
C LEU A 71 1.33 -7.23 3.53
N LEU A 72 2.02 -6.16 3.16
CA LEU A 72 3.44 -5.98 3.42
C LEU A 72 3.67 -5.06 4.61
N SER A 73 4.66 -5.42 5.43
CA SER A 73 5.34 -4.51 6.34
C SER A 73 6.56 -5.23 6.87
N ALA A 74 7.73 -4.65 6.66
CA ALA A 74 9.00 -5.20 7.11
C ALA A 74 9.35 -4.81 8.55
N ASN A 75 8.72 -3.77 9.09
CA ASN A 75 9.08 -3.20 10.38
C ASN A 75 7.94 -3.18 11.42
N LEU A 76 6.76 -3.73 11.13
CA LEU A 76 5.65 -3.85 12.07
C LEU A 76 5.54 -5.27 12.65
N PHE A 77 5.65 -5.38 13.97
CA PHE A 77 5.68 -6.64 14.69
C PHE A 77 4.55 -6.74 15.71
N LYS A 78 4.08 -7.96 15.92
CA LYS A 78 3.22 -8.38 17.03
C LYS A 78 3.92 -9.51 17.75
N ASN A 79 4.24 -9.32 19.04
CA ASN A 79 4.92 -10.34 19.85
C ASN A 79 6.19 -10.91 19.16
N LYS A 80 7.03 -10.04 18.59
CA LYS A 80 8.28 -10.38 17.87
C LYS A 80 8.10 -11.12 16.54
N LYS A 81 6.88 -11.26 16.03
CA LYS A 81 6.60 -11.77 14.68
C LYS A 81 6.12 -10.62 13.81
N LEU A 82 6.51 -10.61 12.53
CA LEU A 82 5.97 -9.62 11.59
C LEU A 82 4.46 -9.79 11.49
N LEU A 83 3.75 -8.65 11.51
CA LEU A 83 2.30 -8.64 11.34
C LEU A 83 1.91 -8.84 9.87
N GLY A 84 2.72 -8.30 8.95
CA GLY A 84 2.63 -8.54 7.51
C GLY A 84 3.74 -9.47 7.00
N GLN A 85 3.87 -9.55 5.67
CA GLN A 85 5.03 -10.12 5.01
C GLN A 85 6.13 -9.05 4.88
N ASP A 86 7.40 -9.43 5.06
CA ASP A 86 8.55 -8.52 4.96
C ASP A 86 8.65 -7.89 3.56
N TYR A 87 8.68 -8.73 2.54
CA TYR A 87 8.73 -8.33 1.15
C TYR A 87 8.14 -9.39 0.22
N LEU A 88 7.75 -8.98 -0.98
CA LEU A 88 7.26 -9.83 -2.05
C LEU A 88 8.27 -9.89 -3.20
N ILE A 89 8.52 -11.09 -3.74
CA ILE A 89 9.29 -11.27 -4.97
C ILE A 89 8.35 -11.59 -6.13
N ARG A 90 8.44 -10.80 -7.20
CA ARG A 90 7.71 -11.01 -8.46
C ARG A 90 8.69 -11.23 -9.60
N LYS A 91 8.58 -12.40 -10.23
CA LYS A 91 9.41 -12.80 -11.36
C LYS A 91 8.73 -12.42 -12.67
N PHE A 92 9.49 -11.82 -13.56
CA PHE A 92 9.11 -11.54 -14.94
C PHE A 92 10.11 -12.21 -15.88
N GLU A 93 9.80 -12.21 -17.16
CA GLU A 93 10.76 -12.67 -18.16
C GLU A 93 11.97 -11.73 -18.20
N GLY A 94 13.14 -12.23 -17.78
CA GLY A 94 14.41 -11.50 -17.83
C GLY A 94 14.73 -10.58 -16.65
N PHE A 95 13.81 -10.37 -15.70
CA PHE A 95 14.06 -9.56 -14.50
C PHE A 95 13.19 -9.99 -13.31
N THR A 96 13.60 -9.59 -12.10
CA THR A 96 12.87 -9.86 -10.86
C THR A 96 12.69 -8.58 -10.08
N VAL A 97 11.48 -8.38 -9.54
CA VAL A 97 11.09 -7.22 -8.73
C VAL A 97 10.91 -7.67 -7.27
N GLY A 98 11.60 -7.02 -6.36
CA GLY A 98 11.39 -7.13 -4.92
C GLY A 98 10.61 -5.93 -4.41
N ILE A 99 9.58 -6.16 -3.61
CA ILE A 99 8.67 -5.12 -3.11
C ILE A 99 8.67 -5.19 -1.59
N ILE A 100 9.11 -4.13 -0.93
CA ILE A 100 9.19 -4.04 0.54
C ILE A 100 8.27 -2.93 1.05
N GLY A 101 7.62 -3.18 2.18
CA GLY A 101 6.76 -2.21 2.86
C GLY A 101 7.39 -1.67 4.15
N LEU A 102 7.33 -0.36 4.37
CA LEU A 102 7.75 0.27 5.63
C LEU A 102 6.69 1.23 6.16
N VAL A 103 6.59 1.33 7.48
CA VAL A 103 5.70 2.25 8.19
C VAL A 103 6.49 3.11 9.18
N SER A 104 6.06 4.36 9.40
CA SER A 104 6.74 5.22 10.37
C SER A 104 6.07 5.10 11.72
N PRO A 105 6.81 4.91 12.83
CA PRO A 105 6.22 4.87 14.16
C PRO A 105 5.50 6.18 14.53
N ILE A 106 5.83 7.30 13.88
CA ILE A 106 5.27 8.63 14.22
C ILE A 106 3.78 8.76 13.90
N TYR A 107 3.25 7.92 13.00
CA TYR A 107 1.85 7.96 12.58
C TYR A 107 0.95 7.05 13.40
N PHE A 108 1.53 6.24 14.28
CA PHE A 108 0.78 5.30 15.11
C PHE A 108 0.66 5.86 16.53
N ASN A 109 -0.49 5.61 17.17
CA ASN A 109 -0.67 5.96 18.57
C ASN A 109 0.17 5.02 19.46
N PRO A 110 1.17 5.51 20.21
CA PRO A 110 2.04 4.65 21.02
C PRO A 110 1.32 3.89 22.13
N GLU A 111 0.28 4.47 22.72
CA GLU A 111 -0.53 3.79 23.75
C GLU A 111 -1.33 2.63 23.15
N LEU A 112 -1.86 2.83 21.93
CA LEU A 112 -2.56 1.76 21.21
C LEU A 112 -1.59 0.64 20.82
N LEU A 113 -0.41 0.98 20.29
CA LEU A 113 0.62 -0.01 19.98
C LEU A 113 0.97 -0.83 21.22
N ALA A 114 1.26 -0.17 22.35
CA ALA A 114 1.61 -0.85 23.60
C ALA A 114 0.47 -1.75 24.11
N LYS A 115 -0.77 -1.23 24.12
CA LYS A 115 -1.96 -1.99 24.54
C LYS A 115 -2.18 -3.22 23.67
N GLU A 116 -1.92 -3.09 22.37
CA GLU A 116 -2.07 -4.16 21.40
C GLU A 116 -0.78 -4.98 21.22
N GLY A 117 0.27 -4.78 22.03
CA GLY A 117 1.53 -5.53 21.93
C GLY A 117 2.19 -5.44 20.54
N LEU A 118 1.98 -4.32 19.86
CA LEU A 118 2.56 -3.98 18.57
C LEU A 118 3.84 -3.18 18.76
N GLU A 119 4.82 -3.45 17.91
CA GLU A 119 6.13 -2.80 17.90
C GLU A 119 6.46 -2.40 16.47
N ILE A 120 6.88 -1.15 16.28
CA ILE A 120 7.40 -0.68 14.99
C ILE A 120 8.89 -0.44 15.16
N LYS A 121 9.70 -1.21 14.43
CA LYS A 121 11.14 -1.02 14.38
C LYS A 121 11.50 0.20 13.52
N ASP A 122 12.69 0.75 13.77
CA ASP A 122 13.21 1.85 12.98
C ASP A 122 13.24 1.49 11.48
N PRO A 123 12.63 2.31 10.60
CA PRO A 123 12.56 2.01 9.17
C PRO A 123 13.92 1.97 8.47
N GLU A 124 14.88 2.81 8.90
CA GLU A 124 16.21 2.88 8.32
C GLU A 124 17.04 1.65 8.67
N GLU A 125 17.07 1.26 9.95
CA GLU A 125 17.72 0.02 10.42
C GLU A 125 17.12 -1.21 9.73
N THR A 126 15.78 -1.28 9.67
CA THR A 126 15.08 -2.41 9.05
C THR A 126 15.39 -2.53 7.57
N LEU A 127 15.38 -1.41 6.83
CA LEU A 127 15.70 -1.43 5.41
C LEU A 127 17.17 -1.79 5.17
N ASN A 128 18.10 -1.29 5.99
CA ASN A 128 19.51 -1.68 5.91
C ASN A 128 19.74 -3.19 6.13
N GLU A 129 18.95 -3.82 7.01
CA GLU A 129 19.01 -5.27 7.26
C GLU A 129 18.50 -6.09 6.06
N ILE A 130 17.37 -5.70 5.47
CA ILE A 130 16.68 -6.50 4.44
C ILE A 130 17.23 -6.24 3.03
N LEU A 131 17.72 -5.03 2.75
CA LEU A 131 18.12 -4.62 1.41
C LEU A 131 19.21 -5.51 0.77
N PRO A 132 20.23 -6.01 1.50
CA PRO A 132 21.20 -6.97 0.94
C PRO A 132 20.54 -8.26 0.45
N ARG A 133 19.57 -8.80 1.19
CA ARG A 133 18.82 -10.01 0.82
C ARG A 133 17.97 -9.76 -0.42
N LEU A 134 17.23 -8.65 -0.45
CA LEU A 134 16.46 -8.24 -1.62
C LEU A 134 17.33 -8.09 -2.87
N LYS A 135 18.51 -7.46 -2.78
CA LYS A 135 19.44 -7.32 -3.90
C LYS A 135 19.97 -8.65 -4.43
N SER A 136 20.01 -9.69 -3.60
CA SER A 136 20.42 -11.03 -4.03
C SER A 136 19.31 -11.79 -4.78
N GLU A 137 18.05 -11.40 -4.58
CA GLU A 137 16.88 -12.07 -5.14
C GLU A 137 16.21 -11.27 -6.28
N ALA A 138 16.40 -9.95 -6.32
CA ALA A 138 15.73 -9.04 -7.25
C ALA A 138 16.71 -8.05 -7.91
N SER A 139 16.46 -7.78 -9.19
CA SER A 139 17.20 -6.78 -9.96
C SER A 139 16.60 -5.37 -9.81
N ILE A 140 15.32 -5.29 -9.46
CA ILE A 140 14.59 -4.04 -9.22
C ILE A 140 13.96 -4.10 -7.84
N ILE A 141 14.15 -3.07 -7.03
CA ILE A 141 13.61 -2.96 -5.67
C ILE A 141 12.65 -1.78 -5.59
N ILE A 142 11.41 -2.06 -5.18
CA ILE A 142 10.34 -1.09 -4.95
C ILE A 142 10.10 -0.99 -3.44
N LEU A 143 10.19 0.22 -2.91
CA LEU A 143 9.78 0.55 -1.55
C LEU A 143 8.35 1.12 -1.56
N LEU A 144 7.43 0.45 -0.89
CA LEU A 144 6.14 1.02 -0.48
C LEU A 144 6.36 1.71 0.86
N SER A 145 6.37 3.04 0.84
CA SER A 145 6.75 3.85 1.99
C SER A 145 5.54 4.54 2.59
N HIS A 146 5.07 4.06 3.74
CA HIS A 146 4.13 4.78 4.60
C HIS A 146 4.88 5.60 5.66
N LEU A 147 5.99 6.22 5.24
CA LEU A 147 6.81 7.12 6.05
C LEU A 147 6.47 8.60 5.82
N GLY A 148 5.57 8.89 4.87
CA GLY A 148 5.40 10.23 4.35
C GLY A 148 6.62 10.67 3.53
N LYS A 149 6.47 11.79 2.82
CA LYS A 149 7.43 12.28 1.83
C LYS A 149 8.75 12.71 2.46
N ASN A 150 8.69 13.40 3.60
CA ASN A 150 9.89 13.97 4.23
C ASN A 150 10.80 12.87 4.76
N GLU A 151 10.27 11.94 5.56
CA GLU A 151 11.05 10.83 6.10
C GLU A 151 11.54 9.89 4.99
N THR A 152 10.69 9.57 3.99
CA THR A 152 11.14 8.78 2.83
C THR A 152 12.31 9.45 2.12
N THR A 153 12.25 10.76 1.91
CA THR A 153 13.32 11.49 1.23
C THR A 153 14.61 11.47 2.04
N LEU A 154 14.53 11.61 3.37
CA LEU A 154 15.70 11.53 4.26
C LEU A 154 16.31 10.13 4.25
N LEU A 155 15.47 9.09 4.31
CA LEU A 155 15.88 7.69 4.19
C LEU A 155 16.65 7.46 2.89
N LEU A 156 16.06 7.82 1.74
CA LEU A 156 16.67 7.62 0.41
C LEU A 156 17.95 8.45 0.18
N ARG A 157 18.19 9.51 0.94
CA ARG A 157 19.46 10.26 0.90
C ARG A 157 20.61 9.52 1.56
N LYS A 158 20.32 8.68 2.55
CA LYS A 158 21.33 7.96 3.34
C LYS A 158 21.71 6.60 2.77
N MET A 159 20.90 6.05 1.86
CA MET A 159 21.10 4.70 1.34
C MET A 159 20.96 4.61 -0.18
N SER A 160 21.44 3.48 -0.72
CA SER A 160 21.40 3.18 -2.15
C SER A 160 20.90 1.76 -2.38
N GLY A 161 20.16 1.56 -3.48
CA GLY A 161 19.69 0.24 -3.90
C GLY A 161 18.18 0.06 -3.94
N VAL A 162 17.42 1.05 -3.50
CA VAL A 162 16.01 1.16 -3.87
C VAL A 162 15.95 1.79 -5.26
N ASN A 163 15.18 1.21 -6.18
CA ASN A 163 15.02 1.74 -7.53
C ASN A 163 13.80 2.66 -7.64
N VAL A 164 12.71 2.29 -6.96
CA VAL A 164 11.45 3.05 -6.94
C VAL A 164 10.96 3.17 -5.51
N ALA A 165 10.48 4.34 -5.12
CA ALA A 165 9.77 4.56 -3.86
C ALA A 165 8.37 5.11 -4.15
N ILE A 166 7.34 4.39 -3.69
CA ILE A 166 5.94 4.82 -3.74
C ILE A 166 5.58 5.35 -2.36
N VAL A 167 5.39 6.66 -2.27
CA VAL A 167 5.11 7.36 -1.00
C VAL A 167 3.61 7.41 -0.73
N GLY A 168 3.21 6.94 0.45
CA GLY A 168 1.88 7.09 1.04
C GLY A 168 1.87 8.07 2.22
N HIS A 169 0.82 7.97 3.05
CA HIS A 169 0.52 8.80 4.21
C HIS A 169 0.18 10.27 3.89
N ASP A 170 1.14 11.03 3.37
CA ASP A 170 0.98 12.46 3.15
C ASP A 170 0.00 12.72 1.99
N PRO A 171 -0.97 13.63 2.15
CA PRO A 171 -1.79 14.07 1.04
C PRO A 171 -0.91 14.81 0.03
N GLY A 172 -1.18 14.59 -1.24
CA GLY A 172 -0.46 15.28 -2.30
C GLY A 172 -0.28 14.40 -3.52
N MET A 173 0.33 14.97 -4.55
CA MET A 173 0.67 14.25 -5.75
C MET A 173 1.93 14.88 -6.33
N LEU A 174 2.80 14.05 -6.89
CA LEU A 174 3.93 14.53 -7.66
C LEU A 174 3.56 14.53 -9.14
N ASN A 175 3.44 15.73 -9.72
CA ASN A 175 3.20 15.88 -11.17
C ASN A 175 4.36 15.34 -12.02
N GLN A 176 5.58 15.32 -11.45
CA GLN A 176 6.74 14.66 -12.01
C GLN A 176 7.47 13.91 -10.88
N PRO A 177 8.05 12.73 -11.15
CA PRO A 177 8.80 11.99 -10.14
C PRO A 177 10.01 12.81 -9.66
N ALA A 178 10.35 12.65 -8.38
CA ALA A 178 11.61 13.18 -7.84
C ALA A 178 12.69 12.10 -7.93
N LEU A 179 13.93 12.49 -8.22
CA LEU A 179 15.08 11.58 -8.20
C LEU A 179 15.90 11.80 -6.93
N TRP A 180 15.96 10.78 -6.07
CA TRP A 180 16.78 10.78 -4.85
C TRP A 180 17.77 9.62 -4.88
N ASN A 181 19.05 9.93 -5.02
CA ASN A 181 20.11 8.92 -5.13
C ASN A 181 19.82 7.84 -6.19
N LYS A 182 19.34 8.27 -7.37
CA LYS A 182 18.86 7.42 -8.49
C LYS A 182 17.58 6.63 -8.22
N THR A 183 16.96 6.80 -7.06
CA THR A 183 15.61 6.26 -6.77
C THR A 183 14.55 7.15 -7.41
N ILE A 184 13.64 6.54 -8.16
CA ILE A 184 12.46 7.21 -8.70
C ILE A 184 11.41 7.28 -7.59
N LEU A 185 11.15 8.48 -7.07
CA LEU A 185 10.14 8.71 -6.04
C LEU A 185 8.85 9.21 -6.70
N VAL A 186 7.77 8.45 -6.48
CA VAL A 186 6.41 8.77 -6.92
C VAL A 186 5.48 8.88 -5.71
N GLN A 187 4.46 9.73 -5.84
CA GLN A 187 3.42 9.92 -4.83
C GLN A 187 2.11 10.17 -5.58
N ASN A 188 1.09 9.40 -5.24
CA ASN A 188 -0.24 9.52 -5.83
C ASN A 188 -1.18 10.29 -4.89
N SER A 189 -2.21 10.91 -5.47
CA SER A 189 -3.27 11.60 -4.74
C SER A 189 -4.15 10.63 -3.93
N SER A 190 -5.02 11.18 -3.11
CA SER A 190 -5.87 10.42 -2.19
C SER A 190 -7.23 10.05 -2.79
N GLN A 191 -7.93 9.13 -2.11
CA GLN A 191 -9.34 8.79 -2.35
C GLN A 191 -9.65 8.17 -3.73
N GLY A 192 -8.67 7.54 -4.37
CA GLY A 192 -8.88 6.85 -5.65
C GLY A 192 -9.24 7.78 -6.82
N LYS A 193 -9.04 9.09 -6.68
CA LYS A 193 -9.30 10.09 -7.76
C LYS A 193 -8.32 9.96 -8.92
N PHE A 194 -7.14 9.45 -8.65
CA PHE A 194 -6.10 9.24 -9.65
C PHE A 194 -5.49 7.86 -9.49
N LEU A 195 -5.17 7.24 -10.63
CA LEU A 195 -4.32 6.06 -10.70
C LEU A 195 -2.96 6.49 -11.27
N GLY A 196 -1.92 6.42 -10.44
CA GLY A 196 -0.54 6.64 -10.88
C GLY A 196 -0.03 5.46 -11.70
N VAL A 197 0.56 5.74 -12.86
CA VAL A 197 1.17 4.76 -13.76
C VAL A 197 2.62 5.16 -13.96
N LEU A 198 3.54 4.31 -13.48
CA LEU A 198 4.98 4.42 -13.72
C LEU A 198 5.37 3.31 -14.69
N ASP A 199 5.62 3.67 -15.95
CA ASP A 199 6.14 2.73 -16.94
C ASP A 199 7.66 2.74 -16.89
N LEU A 200 8.27 1.56 -16.76
CA LEU A 200 9.72 1.39 -16.72
C LEU A 200 10.20 0.63 -17.97
N THR A 201 11.20 1.18 -18.65
CA THR A 201 11.94 0.45 -19.68
C THR A 201 13.06 -0.31 -19.01
N ILE A 202 12.95 -1.64 -18.99
CA ILE A 202 13.91 -2.52 -18.35
C ILE A 202 14.86 -3.11 -19.41
N GLY A 203 16.14 -2.76 -19.27
CA GLY A 203 17.23 -3.26 -20.11
C GLY A 203 17.79 -4.60 -19.63
N THR A 204 18.96 -4.95 -20.18
CA THR A 204 19.64 -6.20 -19.81
C THR A 204 19.96 -6.26 -18.32
N LYS A 205 19.84 -7.45 -17.73
CA LYS A 205 20.08 -7.71 -16.28
C LYS A 205 19.20 -6.90 -15.33
N GLY A 206 18.04 -6.41 -15.78
CA GLY A 206 17.06 -5.74 -14.93
C GLY A 206 17.42 -4.30 -14.57
N VAL A 207 18.24 -3.63 -15.40
CA VAL A 207 18.58 -2.21 -15.24
C VAL A 207 17.44 -1.35 -15.80
N ILE A 208 17.01 -0.33 -15.05
CA ILE A 208 16.05 0.67 -15.56
C ILE A 208 16.79 1.62 -16.50
N GLU A 209 16.45 1.59 -17.79
CA GLU A 209 17.06 2.44 -18.82
C GLU A 209 16.29 3.76 -19.00
N ASN A 210 14.98 3.72 -18.82
CA ASN A 210 14.11 4.89 -18.91
C ASN A 210 12.84 4.69 -18.07
N TYR A 211 12.12 5.78 -17.80
CA TYR A 211 10.80 5.71 -17.18
C TYR A 211 9.89 6.85 -17.67
N THR A 212 8.58 6.61 -17.64
CA THR A 212 7.57 7.66 -17.81
C THR A 212 6.56 7.58 -16.68
N VAL A 213 5.96 8.73 -16.33
CA VAL A 213 4.92 8.81 -15.31
C VAL A 213 3.69 9.43 -15.92
N ASN A 214 2.56 8.76 -15.74
CA ASN A 214 1.25 9.21 -16.17
C ASN A 214 0.26 9.13 -15.01
N MET A 215 -0.69 10.06 -14.99
CA MET A 215 -1.76 10.09 -14.00
C MET A 215 -3.09 9.90 -14.72
N VAL A 216 -3.77 8.78 -14.44
CA VAL A 216 -5.09 8.53 -15.00
C VAL A 216 -6.12 9.11 -14.04
N ASN A 217 -6.84 10.14 -14.47
CA ASN A 217 -7.93 10.74 -13.70
C ASN A 217 -9.16 9.82 -13.71
N ILE A 218 -9.65 9.45 -12.53
CA ILE A 218 -10.85 8.64 -12.36
C ILE A 218 -12.03 9.60 -12.24
N THR A 219 -12.84 9.63 -13.28
CA THR A 219 -13.98 10.55 -13.41
C THR A 219 -15.28 9.77 -13.52
N GLU A 220 -16.42 10.47 -13.53
CA GLU A 220 -17.73 9.87 -13.83
C GLU A 220 -17.80 9.16 -15.19
N ASN A 221 -16.92 9.54 -16.13
CA ASN A 221 -16.83 8.93 -17.46
C ASN A 221 -15.98 7.66 -17.48
N THR A 222 -15.28 7.33 -16.38
CA THR A 222 -14.50 6.10 -16.29
C THR A 222 -15.46 4.91 -16.13
N PRO A 223 -15.43 3.91 -17.02
CA PRO A 223 -16.34 2.77 -16.94
C PRO A 223 -16.22 2.04 -15.61
N SER A 224 -17.36 1.81 -14.97
CA SER A 224 -17.43 1.04 -13.73
C SER A 224 -17.39 -0.45 -14.02
N ASP A 225 -16.66 -1.20 -13.19
CA ASP A 225 -16.57 -2.64 -13.31
C ASP A 225 -17.83 -3.35 -12.77
N PRO A 226 -18.47 -4.26 -13.52
CA PRO A 226 -19.70 -4.94 -13.07
C PRO A 226 -19.54 -5.73 -11.76
N GLU A 227 -18.38 -6.32 -11.51
CA GLU A 227 -18.12 -7.12 -10.30
C GLU A 227 -18.03 -6.20 -9.08
N VAL A 228 -17.33 -5.07 -9.22
CA VAL A 228 -17.24 -4.05 -8.16
C VAL A 228 -18.60 -3.38 -7.91
N ILE A 229 -19.38 -3.12 -8.96
CA ILE A 229 -20.74 -2.59 -8.82
C ILE A 229 -21.65 -3.57 -8.08
N ALA A 230 -21.53 -4.88 -8.33
CA ALA A 230 -22.28 -5.89 -7.59
C ALA A 230 -21.94 -5.88 -6.09
N LEU A 231 -20.64 -5.81 -5.76
CA LEU A 231 -20.16 -5.68 -4.38
C LEU A 231 -20.71 -4.42 -3.68
N ILE A 232 -20.69 -3.27 -4.36
CA ILE A 232 -21.27 -2.01 -3.83
C ILE A 232 -22.79 -2.13 -3.59
N ARG A 233 -23.52 -2.84 -4.46
CA ARG A 233 -24.95 -3.09 -4.26
C ARG A 233 -25.20 -3.96 -3.03
N GLU A 234 -24.38 -4.99 -2.83
CA GLU A 234 -24.46 -5.83 -1.64
C GLU A 234 -24.19 -5.03 -0.37
N PHE A 235 -23.18 -4.16 -0.37
CA PHE A 235 -22.91 -3.24 0.73
C PHE A 235 -24.13 -2.39 1.09
N LYS A 236 -24.75 -1.76 0.09
CA LYS A 236 -25.92 -0.90 0.31
C LYS A 236 -27.09 -1.68 0.90
N LYS A 237 -27.30 -2.93 0.47
CA LYS A 237 -28.30 -3.82 1.07
C LYS A 237 -27.98 -4.12 2.53
N LYS A 238 -26.75 -4.58 2.83
CA LYS A 238 -26.29 -4.88 4.20
C LYS A 238 -26.43 -3.65 5.12
N LYS A 239 -26.03 -2.47 4.64
CA LYS A 239 -26.17 -1.20 5.37
C LYS A 239 -27.64 -0.89 5.71
N ASN A 240 -28.55 -1.03 4.74
CA ASN A 240 -29.96 -0.73 4.94
C ASN A 240 -30.69 -1.75 5.84
N SER A 241 -30.16 -2.97 5.95
CA SER A 241 -30.70 -4.02 6.82
C SER A 241 -30.20 -3.94 8.28
N GLN A 242 -29.18 -3.12 8.57
CA GLN A 242 -28.70 -2.93 9.94
C GLN A 242 -29.49 -1.80 10.65
N PRO A 243 -29.93 -2.01 11.90
CA PRO A 243 -30.59 -0.94 12.66
C PRO A 243 -29.63 0.25 12.83
N PRO A 244 -30.15 1.50 12.86
CA PRO A 244 -29.31 2.68 13.01
C PRO A 244 -28.48 2.58 14.30
N GLN A 245 -27.14 2.62 14.14
CA GLN A 245 -26.24 2.61 15.29
C GLN A 245 -26.44 3.92 16.08
N THR A 246 -26.80 3.80 17.36
CA THR A 246 -26.88 4.93 18.30
C THR A 246 -25.52 5.62 18.36
N LYS A 247 -25.48 6.90 17.99
CA LYS A 247 -24.31 7.77 18.15
C LYS A 247 -23.81 7.66 19.60
N GLN A 248 -22.69 6.98 19.84
CA GLN A 248 -21.99 7.08 21.11
C GLN A 248 -21.55 8.55 21.26
N LYS A 249 -22.19 9.27 22.19
CA LYS A 249 -21.72 10.57 22.64
C LYS A 249 -20.32 10.37 23.26
N ARG A 250 -19.33 11.13 22.78
CA ARG A 250 -18.06 11.26 23.51
C ARG A 250 -18.38 11.90 24.88
N PRO A 251 -17.81 11.41 25.99
CA PRO A 251 -17.82 12.15 27.24
C PRO A 251 -17.08 13.49 27.06
N GLU A 252 -17.61 14.53 27.70
CA GLU A 252 -17.13 15.91 27.69
C GLU A 252 -15.73 16.07 28.29
#